data_AF-A0A7W4GSS7-F1
#
_entry.id   AF-A0A7W4GSS7-F1
#
_cell.length_a   1.000
_cell.length_b   1.000
_cell.length_c   1.000
_cell.angle_alpha   90.00
_cell.angle_beta   90.00
_cell.angle_gamma   90.00
#
_symmetry.space_group_name_H-M   'P 1'
#
loop_
_entity.id
_entity.type
_entity.pdbx_description
1 polymer ?
#
loop_
_entity_poly.entity_id
_entity_poly.type
_entity_poly.pdbx_seq_one_letter_code
_entity_poly.pdbx_strand_id
1 'polypeptide(L)'
;MSELPEKQIKRLRSLIQEAETNLAAAKELLISMLGDGETITTPREVVISNNEGKIIEGVFDGQIMIDQDGKNYPVPANYASKSKLVEGDIMKLTITKEGKFLYKQIGPVERKTVIGTLIRHDDKYFVEVNGREYEILYASVTYFRLKEGSQVSVVIQANNDDANWAAVEASL
;
A
#
# COMPACT_ATOMS: atom_id res chain seq x y z
N MET A 1 20.34 -40.62 7.40
CA MET A 1 19.60 -39.45 7.91
C MET A 1 20.28 -38.18 7.39
N SER A 2 19.51 -37.28 6.77
CA SER A 2 19.78 -35.83 6.59
C SER A 2 21.09 -35.33 5.95
N GLU A 3 21.51 -35.84 4.78
CA GLU A 3 22.54 -35.17 3.94
C GLU A 3 21.98 -34.10 2.97
N LEU A 4 20.69 -34.19 2.63
CA LEU A 4 19.99 -33.25 1.73
C LEU A 4 19.93 -31.80 2.25
N PRO A 5 19.70 -31.54 3.56
CA PRO A 5 19.64 -30.17 4.10
C PRO A 5 20.97 -29.42 3.99
N GLU A 6 22.11 -30.10 4.19
CA GLU A 6 23.42 -29.44 4.20
C GLU A 6 23.84 -28.97 2.80
N LYS A 7 23.58 -29.77 1.76
CA LYS A 7 23.84 -29.37 0.36
C LYS A 7 22.97 -28.19 -0.06
N GLN A 8 21.70 -28.15 0.38
CA GLN A 8 20.80 -27.03 0.12
C GLN A 8 21.25 -25.77 0.85
N ILE A 9 21.63 -25.86 2.13
CA ILE A 9 22.17 -24.73 2.91
C ILE A 9 23.46 -24.19 2.27
N LYS A 10 24.36 -25.08 1.82
CA LYS A 10 25.60 -24.67 1.13
C LYS A 10 25.30 -23.96 -0.18
N ARG A 11 24.30 -24.43 -0.94
CA ARG A 11 23.85 -23.77 -2.17
C ARG A 11 23.24 -22.40 -1.89
N LEU A 12 22.38 -22.28 -0.86
CA LEU A 12 21.82 -21.01 -0.41
C LEU A 12 22.90 -20.01 0.02
N ARG A 13 23.90 -20.44 0.79
CA ARG A 13 25.04 -19.59 1.16
C ARG A 13 25.83 -19.10 -0.05
N SER A 14 26.04 -19.97 -1.04
CA SER A 14 26.69 -19.59 -2.30
C SER A 14 25.89 -18.55 -3.08
N LEU A 15 24.57 -18.70 -3.15
CA LEU A 15 23.68 -17.75 -3.82
C LEU A 15 23.66 -16.39 -3.11
N ILE A 16 23.68 -16.38 -1.77
CA ILE A 16 23.78 -15.13 -0.99
C ILE A 16 25.11 -14.43 -1.26
N GLN A 17 26.23 -15.17 -1.24
CA GLN A 17 27.56 -14.62 -1.52
C GLN A 17 27.65 -14.01 -2.93
N GLU A 18 27.05 -14.68 -3.92
CA GLU A 18 26.97 -14.19 -5.29
C GLU A 18 26.12 -12.91 -5.39
N ALA A 19 24.96 -12.89 -4.72
CA ALA A 19 24.11 -11.71 -4.67
C ALA A 19 24.80 -10.51 -4.00
N GLU A 20 25.52 -10.73 -2.90
CA GLU A 20 26.31 -9.69 -2.21
C GLU A 20 27.43 -9.13 -3.11
N THR A 21 28.08 -10.01 -3.87
CA THR A 21 29.15 -9.62 -4.81
C THR A 21 28.59 -8.79 -5.96
N ASN A 22 27.46 -9.22 -6.54
CA ASN A 22 26.78 -8.49 -7.60
C ASN A 22 26.27 -7.13 -7.12
N LEU A 23 25.77 -7.07 -5.89
CA LEU A 23 25.33 -5.84 -5.25
C LEU A 23 26.49 -4.84 -5.06
N ALA A 24 27.65 -5.33 -4.63
CA ALA A 24 28.86 -4.51 -4.49
C ALA A 24 29.32 -3.96 -5.85
N ALA A 25 29.34 -4.80 -6.89
CA ALA A 25 29.69 -4.37 -8.24
C ALA A 25 28.71 -3.32 -8.80
N ALA A 26 27.41 -3.49 -8.56
CA ALA A 26 26.40 -2.51 -8.96
C ALA A 26 26.57 -1.16 -8.25
N LYS A 27 26.96 -1.16 -6.97
CA LYS A 27 27.26 0.09 -6.22
C LYS A 27 28.46 0.82 -6.81
N GLU A 28 29.54 0.11 -7.10
CA GLU A 28 30.74 0.71 -7.71
C GLU A 28 30.44 1.32 -9.08
N LEU A 29 29.65 0.62 -9.91
CA LEU A 29 29.19 1.14 -11.20
C LEU A 29 28.36 2.42 -11.04
N LEU A 30 27.44 2.45 -10.08
CA LEU A 30 26.65 3.65 -9.76
C LEU A 30 27.53 4.83 -9.32
N ILE A 31 28.48 4.60 -8.42
CA ILE A 31 29.43 5.62 -7.96
C ILE A 31 30.22 6.19 -9.14
N SER A 32 30.67 5.33 -10.05
CA SER A 32 31.43 5.75 -11.24
C SER A 32 30.60 6.59 -12.23
N MET A 33 29.28 6.39 -12.29
CA MET A 33 28.39 7.11 -13.21
C MET A 33 27.92 8.46 -12.64
N LEU A 34 27.79 8.58 -11.31
CA LEU A 34 27.20 9.75 -10.65
C LEU A 34 28.23 10.78 -10.16
N GLY A 35 29.52 10.41 -10.05
CA GLY A 35 30.60 11.31 -9.60
C GLY A 35 30.54 11.60 -8.09
N ASP A 36 31.69 11.98 -7.50
CA ASP A 36 31.84 12.23 -6.06
C ASP A 36 30.91 13.35 -5.57
N GLY A 37 29.75 12.96 -5.04
CA GLY A 37 28.75 13.90 -4.52
C GLY A 37 27.55 13.24 -3.85
N GLU A 38 27.22 11.99 -4.19
CA GLU A 38 26.14 11.26 -3.53
C GLU A 38 26.61 9.86 -3.13
N THR A 39 26.72 9.63 -1.82
CA THR A 39 26.91 8.29 -1.26
C THR A 39 25.64 7.48 -1.48
N ILE A 40 25.61 6.68 -2.54
CA ILE A 40 24.51 5.74 -2.81
C ILE A 40 24.83 4.44 -2.09
N THR A 41 24.21 4.28 -0.93
CA THR A 41 24.12 2.99 -0.26
C THR A 41 22.88 2.25 -0.77
N THR A 42 22.96 0.91 -0.79
CA THR A 42 21.84 -0.04 -0.97
C THR A 42 20.54 0.47 -0.35
N PRO A 43 19.34 0.14 -0.87
CA PRO A 43 18.08 0.58 -0.30
C PRO A 43 17.94 0.01 1.11
N ARG A 44 18.44 0.78 2.06
CA ARG A 44 18.45 0.57 3.49
C ARG A 44 18.17 1.96 4.00
N GLU A 45 16.90 2.17 4.35
CA GLU A 45 16.41 3.41 4.93
C GLU A 45 16.98 4.66 4.27
N VAL A 46 16.41 5.07 3.14
CA VAL A 46 16.47 6.49 2.82
C VAL A 46 15.52 7.20 3.79
N VAL A 47 15.91 7.28 5.06
CA VAL A 47 15.53 8.40 5.92
C VAL A 47 16.25 9.59 5.31
N ILE A 48 15.71 10.11 4.20
CA ILE A 48 16.07 11.44 3.75
C ILE A 48 15.63 12.31 4.92
N SER A 49 16.60 12.75 5.72
CA SER A 49 16.40 13.84 6.68
C SER A 49 16.28 15.13 5.86
N ASN A 50 15.28 15.17 4.98
CA ASN A 50 14.81 16.39 4.38
C ASN A 50 14.23 17.23 5.52
N ASN A 51 14.23 18.54 5.35
CA ASN A 51 13.68 19.48 6.33
C ASN A 51 12.19 19.21 6.69
N GLU A 52 11.54 18.27 6.00
CA GLU A 52 10.14 17.86 6.11
C GLU A 52 9.84 16.71 7.10
N GLY A 53 10.84 16.03 7.67
CA GLY A 53 10.65 14.96 8.67
C GLY A 53 10.91 13.53 8.16
N LYS A 54 10.39 12.50 8.86
CA LYS A 54 10.59 11.08 8.49
C LYS A 54 9.60 10.69 7.37
N ILE A 55 10.10 10.11 6.29
CA ILE A 55 9.28 9.61 5.18
C ILE A 55 9.21 8.08 5.26
N ILE A 56 8.01 7.53 5.11
CA ILE A 56 7.71 6.10 5.10
C ILE A 56 6.83 5.82 3.88
N GLU A 57 7.12 4.75 3.16
CA GLU A 57 6.25 4.25 2.09
C GLU A 57 5.61 2.94 2.52
N GLY A 58 4.38 2.71 2.08
CA GLY A 58 3.63 1.51 2.43
C GLY A 58 2.42 1.29 1.52
N VAL A 59 1.74 0.18 1.73
CA VAL A 59 0.57 -0.25 0.96
C VAL A 59 -0.68 -0.04 1.79
N PHE A 60 -1.71 0.58 1.21
CA PHE A 60 -3.01 0.74 1.85
C PHE A 60 -3.80 -0.58 1.80
N ASP A 61 -4.35 -1.02 2.92
CA ASP A 61 -5.11 -2.29 3.00
C ASP A 61 -6.64 -2.11 3.01
N GLY A 62 -7.12 -0.87 2.88
CA GLY A 62 -8.53 -0.50 3.04
C GLY A 62 -8.82 0.35 4.28
N GLN A 63 -7.97 0.28 5.32
CA GLN A 63 -8.10 1.09 6.54
C GLN A 63 -6.77 1.68 7.01
N ILE A 64 -5.69 0.94 6.87
CA ILE A 64 -4.36 1.29 7.36
C ILE A 64 -3.33 1.22 6.22
N MET A 65 -2.18 1.84 6.44
CA MET A 65 -1.01 1.71 5.59
C MET A 65 -0.03 0.76 6.27
N ILE A 66 0.49 -0.22 5.55
CA ILE A 66 1.46 -1.20 6.03
C ILE A 66 2.80 -0.94 5.33
N ASP A 67 3.87 -0.70 6.10
CA ASP A 67 5.22 -0.49 5.52
C ASP A 67 5.91 -1.82 5.19
N GLN A 68 7.13 -1.74 4.64
CA GLN A 68 7.92 -2.91 4.21
C GLN A 68 8.31 -3.85 5.37
N ASP A 69 8.33 -3.34 6.60
CA ASP A 69 8.62 -4.10 7.81
C ASP A 69 7.35 -4.70 8.44
N GLY A 70 6.19 -4.50 7.81
CA GLY A 70 4.88 -4.96 8.30
C GLY A 70 4.31 -4.09 9.42
N LYS A 71 4.81 -2.86 9.60
CA LYS A 71 4.29 -1.95 10.61
C LYS A 71 3.08 -1.19 10.08
N ASN A 72 2.07 -1.11 10.94
CA ASN A 72 0.78 -0.53 10.63
C ASN A 72 0.72 0.96 11.01
N TYR A 73 0.20 1.77 10.10
CA TYR A 73 -0.06 3.20 10.29
C TYR A 73 -1.52 3.50 9.98
N PRO A 74 -2.34 3.89 10.97
CA PRO A 74 -3.75 4.19 10.74
C PRO A 74 -3.94 5.35 9.75
N VAL A 75 -4.72 5.11 8.70
CA VAL A 75 -5.07 6.15 7.73
C VAL A 75 -6.41 6.78 8.14
N PRO A 76 -6.52 8.12 8.21
CA PRO A 76 -7.79 8.75 8.53
C PRO A 76 -8.89 8.37 7.53
N ALA A 77 -10.00 7.81 8.02
CA ALA A 77 -11.09 7.32 7.17
C ALA A 77 -11.67 8.39 6.23
N ASN A 78 -11.72 9.64 6.68
CA ASN A 78 -12.16 10.78 5.86
C ASN A 78 -11.20 11.07 4.70
N TYR A 79 -9.89 10.93 4.93
CA TYR A 79 -8.89 11.11 3.89
C TYR A 79 -9.01 9.97 2.87
N ALA A 80 -9.04 8.71 3.33
CA ALA A 80 -9.19 7.55 2.48
C ALA A 80 -10.46 7.62 1.60
N SER A 81 -11.59 8.03 2.19
CA SER A 81 -12.87 8.19 1.47
C SER A 81 -12.82 9.31 0.43
N LYS A 82 -12.30 10.50 0.78
CA LYS A 82 -12.22 11.64 -0.15
C LYS A 82 -11.23 11.42 -1.28
N SER A 83 -10.13 10.74 -1.00
CA SER A 83 -9.11 10.38 -2.00
C SER A 83 -9.45 9.12 -2.79
N LYS A 84 -10.57 8.44 -2.47
CA LYS A 84 -11.00 7.19 -3.10
C LYS A 84 -9.88 6.15 -3.14
N LEU A 85 -9.21 5.98 -2.01
CA LEU A 85 -8.11 5.02 -1.87
C LEU A 85 -8.66 3.61 -2.00
N VAL A 86 -8.00 2.81 -2.80
CA VAL A 86 -8.31 1.39 -3.02
C VAL A 86 -7.23 0.58 -2.34
N GLU A 87 -7.62 -0.55 -1.75
CA GLU A 87 -6.66 -1.55 -1.26
C GLU A 87 -5.56 -1.78 -2.30
N GLY A 88 -4.31 -1.95 -1.86
CA GLY A 88 -3.14 -2.08 -2.73
C GLY A 88 -2.48 -0.75 -3.12
N ASP A 89 -3.15 0.40 -2.96
CA ASP A 89 -2.56 1.70 -3.30
C ASP A 89 -1.25 1.95 -2.54
N ILE A 90 -0.23 2.41 -3.25
CA ILE A 90 1.05 2.81 -2.68
C ILE A 90 0.91 4.22 -2.11
N MET A 91 1.22 4.33 -0.83
CA MET A 91 1.07 5.51 0.00
C MET A 91 2.44 5.97 0.50
N LYS A 92 2.58 7.29 0.62
CA LYS A 92 3.66 7.95 1.34
C LYS A 92 3.10 8.59 2.61
N LEU A 93 3.70 8.27 3.74
CA LEU A 93 3.51 8.93 5.03
C LEU A 93 4.73 9.81 5.32
N THR A 94 4.52 11.11 5.50
CA THR A 94 5.51 12.02 6.08
C THR A 94 5.13 12.30 7.52
N ILE A 95 5.99 11.92 8.46
CA ILE A 95 5.91 12.29 9.88
C ILE A 95 6.76 13.55 10.06
N THR A 96 6.11 14.69 10.27
CA THR A 96 6.81 15.97 10.42
C THR A 96 7.63 16.00 11.72
N LYS A 97 8.53 16.99 11.86
CA LYS A 97 9.27 17.21 13.11
C LYS A 97 8.36 17.49 14.32
N GLU A 98 7.13 17.97 14.07
CA GLU A 98 6.09 18.18 15.08
C GLU A 98 5.28 16.90 15.39
N GLY A 99 5.59 15.78 14.74
CA GLY A 99 4.88 14.51 14.90
C GLY A 99 3.55 14.42 14.14
N LYS A 100 3.27 15.35 13.21
CA LYS A 100 2.05 15.29 12.38
C LYS A 100 2.20 14.27 11.27
N PHE A 101 1.15 13.52 11.00
CA PHE A 101 1.13 12.50 9.95
C PHE A 101 0.48 13.07 8.69
N LEU A 102 1.23 13.10 7.60
CA LEU A 102 0.78 13.57 6.29
C LEU A 102 0.79 12.41 5.31
N TYR A 103 -0.40 11.98 4.88
CA TYR A 103 -0.57 10.91 3.91
C TYR A 103 -0.71 11.47 2.49
N LYS A 104 -0.08 10.80 1.53
CA LYS A 104 -0.23 11.06 0.10
C LYS A 104 -0.23 9.76 -0.68
N GLN A 105 -1.23 9.55 -1.53
CA GLN A 105 -1.17 8.50 -2.54
C GLN A 105 -0.10 8.82 -3.58
N ILE A 106 0.78 7.86 -3.85
CA ILE A 106 1.90 8.01 -4.78
C ILE A 106 1.91 6.96 -5.91
N GLY A 107 1.22 5.84 -5.73
CA GLY A 107 1.10 4.80 -6.76
C GLY A 107 -0.27 4.13 -6.70
N PRO A 108 -1.25 4.62 -7.47
CA PRO A 108 -2.55 3.97 -7.52
C PRO A 108 -2.46 2.60 -8.21
N VAL A 109 -3.20 1.61 -7.69
CA VAL A 109 -3.31 0.31 -8.36
C VAL A 109 -4.26 0.37 -9.56
N GLU A 110 -4.14 -0.63 -10.43
CA GLU A 110 -5.11 -0.83 -11.52
C GLU A 110 -6.49 -1.15 -10.93
N ARG A 111 -7.49 -0.43 -11.40
CA ARG A 111 -8.81 -0.40 -10.80
C ARG A 111 -9.90 -0.21 -11.84
N LYS A 112 -11.10 -0.70 -11.52
CA LYS A 112 -12.29 -0.60 -12.35
C LYS A 112 -13.45 -0.02 -11.55
N THR A 113 -14.29 0.75 -12.22
CA THR A 113 -15.54 1.26 -11.65
C THR A 113 -16.66 0.26 -11.92
N VAL A 114 -17.42 -0.04 -10.88
CA VAL A 114 -18.59 -0.94 -10.94
C VAL A 114 -19.76 -0.31 -10.18
N ILE A 115 -20.97 -0.70 -10.56
CA ILE A 115 -22.18 -0.31 -9.86
C ILE A 115 -22.62 -1.48 -8.97
N GLY A 116 -22.96 -1.18 -7.73
CA GLY A 116 -23.50 -2.15 -6.79
C GLY A 116 -24.59 -1.56 -5.91
N THR A 117 -25.12 -2.39 -5.04
CA THR A 117 -26.15 -2.01 -4.07
C THR A 117 -25.53 -1.89 -2.68
N LEU A 118 -25.76 -0.76 -2.01
CA LEU A 118 -25.34 -0.60 -0.62
C LEU A 118 -26.13 -1.53 0.29
N ILE A 119 -25.43 -2.34 1.05
CA ILE A 119 -25.98 -3.19 2.11
C ILE A 119 -25.25 -2.91 3.42
N ARG A 120 -25.84 -3.37 4.52
CA ARG A 120 -25.23 -3.27 5.85
C ARG A 120 -25.38 -4.62 6.55
N HIS A 121 -24.26 -5.08 7.10
CA HIS A 121 -24.23 -6.24 8.00
C HIS A 121 -23.65 -5.77 9.33
N ASP A 122 -24.38 -5.99 10.41
CA ASP A 122 -24.04 -5.50 11.75
C ASP A 122 -23.74 -3.98 11.77
N ASP A 123 -22.50 -3.60 12.02
CA ASP A 123 -22.02 -2.21 12.08
C ASP A 123 -21.10 -1.82 10.91
N LYS A 124 -21.05 -2.67 9.86
CA LYS A 124 -20.23 -2.46 8.68
C LYS A 124 -21.08 -2.28 7.43
N TYR A 125 -20.57 -1.48 6.51
CA TYR A 125 -21.22 -1.19 5.24
C TYR A 125 -20.49 -1.90 4.11
N PHE A 126 -21.28 -2.47 3.20
CA PHE A 126 -20.75 -3.17 2.04
C PHE A 126 -21.48 -2.72 0.79
N VAL A 127 -20.83 -2.93 -0.35
CA VAL A 127 -21.48 -2.81 -1.65
C VAL A 127 -21.46 -4.17 -2.32
N GLU A 128 -22.65 -4.71 -2.60
CA GLU A 128 -22.82 -5.95 -3.33
C GLU A 128 -22.71 -5.69 -4.83
N VAL A 129 -21.79 -6.40 -5.49
CA VAL A 129 -21.57 -6.38 -6.93
C VAL A 129 -21.52 -7.82 -7.43
N ASN A 130 -22.51 -8.22 -8.23
CA ASN A 130 -22.60 -9.57 -8.82
C ASN A 130 -22.45 -10.71 -7.79
N GLY A 131 -23.08 -10.57 -6.62
CA GLY A 131 -23.02 -11.58 -5.54
C GLY A 131 -21.74 -11.57 -4.71
N ARG A 132 -20.84 -10.60 -4.92
CA ARG A 132 -19.66 -10.37 -4.08
C ARG A 132 -19.81 -9.08 -3.30
N GLU A 133 -19.51 -9.12 -2.01
CA GLU A 133 -19.57 -7.96 -1.12
C GLU A 133 -18.19 -7.34 -0.94
N TYR A 134 -18.11 -6.02 -1.10
CA TYR A 134 -16.90 -5.25 -0.80
C TYR A 134 -17.17 -4.32 0.37
N GLU A 135 -16.34 -4.36 1.42
CA GLU A 135 -16.46 -3.45 2.56
C GLU A 135 -16.13 -2.03 2.11
N ILE A 136 -16.89 -1.05 2.62
CA ILE A 136 -16.65 0.37 2.38
C ILE A 136 -16.52 1.13 3.70
N LEU A 137 -15.78 2.23 3.67
CA LEU A 137 -15.63 3.07 4.84
C LEU A 137 -16.95 3.79 5.19
N TYR A 138 -17.33 3.78 6.47
CA TYR A 138 -18.46 4.56 6.98
C TYR A 138 -18.37 6.07 6.65
N ALA A 139 -17.14 6.60 6.61
CA ALA A 139 -16.88 7.96 6.18
C ALA A 139 -17.36 8.24 4.74
N SER A 140 -17.33 7.24 3.86
CA SER A 140 -17.90 7.35 2.51
C SER A 140 -19.42 7.40 2.55
N VAL A 141 -20.07 6.55 3.36
CA VAL A 141 -21.53 6.52 3.53
C VAL A 141 -22.05 7.88 3.98
N THR A 142 -21.43 8.47 4.98
CA THR A 142 -21.80 9.78 5.52
C THR A 142 -21.51 10.93 4.56
N TYR A 143 -20.36 10.88 3.86
CA TYR A 143 -19.98 11.91 2.89
C TYR A 143 -20.95 11.98 1.70
N PHE A 144 -21.31 10.82 1.14
CA PHE A 144 -22.24 10.72 0.01
C PHE A 144 -23.72 10.64 0.44
N ARG A 145 -23.99 10.62 1.75
CA ARG A 145 -25.35 10.53 2.34
C ARG A 145 -26.13 9.32 1.82
N LEU A 146 -25.45 8.19 1.71
CA LEU A 146 -26.02 6.98 1.16
C LEU A 146 -27.04 6.36 2.13
N LYS A 147 -28.00 5.63 1.55
CA LYS A 147 -28.98 4.83 2.30
C LYS A 147 -28.84 3.37 1.90
N GLU A 148 -29.15 2.47 2.83
CA GLU A 148 -29.22 1.05 2.52
C GLU A 148 -30.21 0.81 1.37
N GLY A 149 -29.83 -0.06 0.43
CA GLY A 149 -30.56 -0.31 -0.81
C GLY A 149 -30.27 0.69 -1.94
N SER A 150 -29.50 1.77 -1.72
CA SER A 150 -29.12 2.69 -2.79
C SER A 150 -28.15 2.04 -3.78
N GLN A 151 -28.31 2.34 -5.08
CA GLN A 151 -27.28 2.05 -6.06
C GLN A 151 -26.13 3.05 -5.95
N VAL A 152 -24.91 2.54 -6.02
CA VAL A 152 -23.69 3.31 -5.83
C VAL A 152 -22.63 2.89 -6.83
N SER A 153 -21.90 3.88 -7.34
CA SER A 153 -20.68 3.64 -8.10
C SER A 153 -19.53 3.47 -7.13
N VAL A 154 -18.80 2.35 -7.23
CA VAL A 154 -17.62 2.06 -6.44
C VAL A 154 -16.43 1.69 -7.32
N VAL A 155 -15.24 1.94 -6.80
CA VAL A 155 -13.96 1.60 -7.42
C VAL A 155 -13.34 0.44 -6.65
N ILE A 156 -12.97 -0.61 -7.39
CA ILE A 156 -12.33 -1.83 -6.86
C ILE A 156 -11.05 -2.14 -7.64
N GLN A 157 -10.16 -2.95 -7.07
CA GLN A 157 -9.00 -3.46 -7.79
C GLN A 157 -9.44 -4.21 -9.06
N ALA A 158 -8.76 -3.99 -10.18
CA ALA A 158 -9.14 -4.60 -11.45
C ALA A 158 -8.78 -6.09 -11.52
N ASN A 159 -7.58 -6.43 -11.01
CA ASN A 159 -6.91 -7.72 -11.22
C ASN A 159 -6.71 -8.52 -9.91
N ASN A 160 -7.54 -8.26 -8.90
CA ASN A 160 -7.46 -8.96 -7.62
C ASN A 160 -8.86 -9.33 -7.13
N ASP A 161 -9.24 -10.58 -7.37
CA ASP A 161 -10.51 -11.14 -6.95
C ASP A 161 -10.52 -11.53 -5.45
N ASP A 162 -9.43 -11.28 -4.70
CA ASP A 162 -9.36 -11.43 -3.25
C ASP A 162 -9.47 -10.09 -2.51
N ALA A 163 -9.49 -8.95 -3.22
CA ALA A 163 -9.59 -7.62 -2.62
C ALA A 163 -10.91 -7.46 -1.86
N ASN A 164 -10.85 -7.02 -0.61
CA ASN A 164 -12.02 -6.97 0.28
C ASN A 164 -12.69 -5.60 0.30
N TRP A 165 -11.97 -4.56 -0.13
CA TRP A 165 -12.40 -3.17 0.00
C TRP A 165 -12.79 -2.54 -1.33
N ALA A 166 -13.77 -1.64 -1.25
CA ALA A 166 -14.13 -0.74 -2.34
C ALA A 166 -14.13 0.72 -1.87
N ALA A 167 -13.79 1.62 -2.79
CA ALA A 167 -13.91 3.07 -2.57
C ALA A 167 -15.18 3.59 -3.23
N VAL A 168 -16.01 4.35 -2.51
CA VAL A 168 -17.21 4.97 -3.11
C VAL A 168 -16.79 6.11 -4.02
N GLU A 169 -17.25 6.07 -5.27
CA GLU A 169 -17.00 7.11 -6.26
C GLU A 169 -18.08 8.18 -6.26
N ALA A 170 -19.35 7.74 -6.27
CA ALA A 170 -20.53 8.58 -6.34
C ALA A 170 -21.81 7.84 -5.90
N SER A 171 -22.78 8.60 -5.40
CA SER A 171 -24.18 8.18 -5.30
C SER A 171 -24.86 8.31 -6.67
N LEU A 172 -25.72 7.34 -7.02
CA LEU A 172 -26.54 7.38 -8.23
C LEU A 172 -27.97 7.83 -7.92
#